data_AF-A0A166D8D7-F1
#
_entry.id   AF-A0A166D8D7-F1
#
_cell.length_a   1.000
_cell.length_b   1.000
_cell.length_c   1.000
_cell.angle_alpha   90.00
_cell.angle_beta   90.00
_cell.angle_gamma   90.00
#
_symmetry.space_group_name_H-M   'P 1'
#
loop_
_entity.id
_entity.type
_entity.pdbx_description
1 polymer ?
#
loop_
_entity_poly.entity_id
_entity_poly.type
_entity_poly.pdbx_seq_one_letter_code
_entity_poly.pdbx_strand_id
1 'polypeptide(L)'
;WSEGTERYKEYTRDDVLNALGIPDGRMPSFNAFLDPKGEKTYWRDRGWFEDDANVKLPCNPRWHQLIGMLALLDSAFNGKNILLMDEVGLGKTMQVAGVVALVTYFREFYAEKKDFPGAFKGRKWHGVDGNIPDLASIIVVPKSLHPQFTRELRRYLAPQSFDILPYLGR
;
A
#
# COMPACT_ATOMS: atom_id res chain seq x y z
N TRP A 1 -17.90 2.64 9.19
CA TRP A 1 -16.97 1.49 9.36
C TRP A 1 -17.75 0.29 9.88
N SER A 2 -18.50 -0.42 9.04
CA SER A 2 -19.37 -1.54 9.48
C SER A 2 -19.29 -2.81 8.62
N GLU A 3 -18.62 -2.80 7.46
CA GLU A 3 -18.50 -4.01 6.63
C GLU A 3 -17.02 -4.34 6.38
N GLY A 4 -16.57 -5.50 6.87
CA GLY A 4 -15.27 -6.10 6.54
C GLY A 4 -14.10 -5.83 7.50
N THR A 5 -14.13 -4.72 8.26
CA THR A 5 -13.03 -4.32 9.16
C THR A 5 -13.36 -4.53 10.65
N GLU A 6 -14.59 -4.91 10.97
CA GLU A 6 -15.07 -4.96 12.35
C GLU A 6 -14.32 -5.97 13.22
N ARG A 7 -13.88 -7.07 12.62
CA ARG A 7 -13.04 -8.09 13.26
C ARG A 7 -11.65 -7.59 13.68
N TYR A 8 -11.25 -6.41 13.22
CA TYR A 8 -9.96 -5.79 13.57
C TYR A 8 -10.11 -4.61 14.54
N LYS A 9 -11.32 -4.35 15.07
CA LYS A 9 -11.57 -3.23 15.99
C LYS A 9 -10.69 -3.27 17.25
N GLU A 10 -10.29 -4.47 17.67
CA GLU A 10 -9.46 -4.70 18.85
C GLU A 10 -7.96 -4.74 18.56
N TYR A 11 -7.56 -4.70 17.28
CA TYR A 11 -6.14 -4.81 16.93
C TYR A 11 -5.40 -3.51 17.26
N THR A 12 -4.30 -3.62 17.99
CA THR A 12 -3.35 -2.50 18.13
C THR A 12 -2.62 -2.27 16.81
N ARG A 13 -1.90 -1.15 16.72
CA ARG A 13 -1.05 -0.87 15.55
C ARG A 13 -0.02 -1.97 15.31
N ASP A 14 0.56 -2.51 16.36
CA ASP A 14 1.60 -3.53 16.25
C ASP A 14 0.99 -4.88 15.85
N ASP A 15 -0.21 -5.21 16.33
CA ASP A 15 -0.95 -6.40 15.87
C ASP A 15 -1.18 -6.37 14.35
N VAL A 16 -1.58 -5.22 13.82
CA VAL A 16 -1.81 -5.07 12.37
C VAL A 16 -0.50 -5.16 11.59
N LEU A 17 0.59 -4.56 12.07
CA LEU A 17 1.90 -4.66 11.43
C LEU A 17 2.42 -6.11 11.39
N ASN A 18 2.29 -6.82 12.51
CA ASN A 18 2.65 -8.23 12.60
C ASN A 18 1.79 -9.08 11.66
N ALA A 19 0.48 -8.81 11.61
CA ALA A 19 -0.43 -9.50 10.70
C ALA A 19 -0.10 -9.24 9.21
N LEU A 20 0.33 -8.03 8.87
CA LEU A 20 0.80 -7.67 7.53
C LEU A 20 2.21 -8.18 7.21
N GLY A 21 2.93 -8.76 8.18
CA GLY A 21 4.27 -9.28 7.95
C GLY A 21 5.37 -8.22 7.91
N ILE A 22 5.13 -7.03 8.45
CA ILE A 22 6.05 -5.88 8.46
C ILE A 22 6.25 -5.36 9.89
N PRO A 23 6.82 -6.18 10.80
CA PRO A 23 6.90 -5.88 12.23
C PRO A 23 7.76 -4.65 12.56
N ASP A 24 8.68 -4.26 11.68
CA ASP A 24 9.50 -3.05 11.83
C ASP A 24 8.76 -1.75 11.47
N GLY A 25 7.51 -1.87 11.02
CA GLY A 25 6.65 -0.76 10.64
C GLY A 25 7.01 -0.09 9.32
N ARG A 26 8.00 -0.62 8.58
CA ARG A 26 8.43 -0.06 7.30
C ARG A 26 7.57 -0.64 6.19
N MET A 27 6.83 0.24 5.52
CA MET A 27 6.08 -0.16 4.33
C MET A 27 7.04 -0.53 3.19
N PRO A 28 6.90 -1.72 2.58
CA PRO A 28 7.71 -2.10 1.42
C PRO A 28 7.53 -1.09 0.30
N SER A 29 8.62 -0.78 -0.40
CA SER A 29 8.62 0.10 -1.58
C SER A 29 8.09 1.53 -1.36
N PHE A 30 7.92 1.96 -0.10
CA PHE A 30 7.55 3.34 0.24
C PHE A 30 8.81 4.19 0.47
N ASN A 31 8.65 5.49 0.25
CA ASN A 31 9.63 6.49 0.69
C ASN A 31 9.71 6.51 2.23
N ALA A 32 10.83 6.99 2.77
CA ALA A 32 10.95 7.17 4.22
C ALA A 32 10.14 8.38 4.72
N PHE A 33 10.11 9.43 3.92
CA PHE A 33 9.56 10.72 4.31
C PHE A 33 8.60 11.33 3.29
N LEU A 34 7.85 12.34 3.72
CA LEU A 34 6.96 13.18 2.94
C LEU A 34 7.32 14.63 3.18
N ASP A 35 7.21 15.44 2.14
CA ASP A 35 7.11 16.88 2.28
C ASP A 35 5.76 17.24 2.94
N PRO A 36 5.77 17.96 4.08
CA PRO A 36 4.55 18.45 4.74
C PRO A 36 3.62 19.23 3.81
N LYS A 37 4.18 19.98 2.85
CA LYS A 37 3.40 20.78 1.89
C LYS A 37 2.95 19.98 0.66
N GLY A 38 3.59 18.84 0.41
CA GLY A 38 3.30 17.98 -0.75
C GLY A 38 3.71 18.56 -2.09
N GLU A 39 4.64 19.52 -2.09
CA GLU A 39 5.22 20.17 -3.26
C GLU A 39 6.41 19.37 -3.81
N LYS A 40 7.17 18.70 -2.92
CA LYS A 40 8.37 17.93 -3.25
C LYS A 40 8.10 16.44 -3.31
N THR A 41 8.79 15.74 -4.23
CA THR A 41 8.72 14.28 -4.37
C THR A 41 10.10 13.67 -4.57
N TYR A 42 10.34 12.45 -4.06
CA TYR A 42 11.63 11.75 -4.29
C TYR A 42 11.95 11.53 -5.78
N TRP A 43 10.92 11.55 -6.63
CA TRP A 43 11.03 11.39 -8.07
C TRP A 43 11.64 12.60 -8.80
N ARG A 44 11.60 13.79 -8.19
CA ARG A 44 12.07 15.04 -8.80
C ARG A 44 13.04 15.82 -7.93
N ASP A 45 12.86 15.74 -6.61
CA ASP A 45 13.49 16.61 -5.63
C ASP A 45 14.33 15.81 -4.62
N ARG A 46 15.00 14.74 -5.07
CA ARG A 46 15.74 13.82 -4.18
C ARG A 46 16.67 14.54 -3.21
N GLY A 47 17.42 15.53 -3.68
CA GLY A 47 18.34 16.33 -2.84
C GLY A 47 17.64 17.09 -1.70
N TRP A 48 16.36 17.46 -1.87
CA TRP A 48 15.58 18.09 -0.78
C TRP A 48 15.32 17.12 0.38
N PHE A 49 15.12 15.83 0.08
CA PHE A 49 14.92 14.78 1.09
C PHE A 49 16.23 14.29 1.72
N GLU A 50 17.38 14.53 1.07
CA GLU A 50 18.72 14.22 1.60
C GLU A 50 19.25 15.32 2.52
N ASP A 51 18.73 16.55 2.39
CA ASP A 51 19.10 17.68 3.24
C ASP A 51 18.35 17.67 4.58
N ASP A 52 19.08 17.49 5.68
CA ASP A 52 18.55 17.42 7.04
C ASP A 52 18.01 18.75 7.59
N ALA A 53 18.30 19.88 6.93
CA ALA A 53 17.71 21.16 7.29
C ALA A 53 16.21 21.25 6.94
N ASN A 54 15.73 20.39 6.03
CA ASN A 54 14.33 20.39 5.60
C ASN A 54 13.43 19.60 6.58
N VAL A 55 12.29 20.19 6.93
CA VAL A 55 11.27 19.54 7.76
C VAL A 55 10.56 18.45 6.95
N LYS A 56 10.61 17.22 7.45
CA LYS A 56 10.09 16.01 6.79
C LYS A 56 9.09 15.32 7.71
N LEU A 57 8.02 14.74 7.16
CA LEU A 57 7.09 13.87 7.89
C LEU A 57 7.35 12.41 7.57
N PRO A 58 7.21 11.47 8.51
CA PRO A 58 7.29 10.04 8.20
C PRO A 58 6.24 9.62 7.17
N CYS A 59 6.65 8.87 6.13
CA CYS A 59 5.74 8.31 5.14
C CYS A 59 5.14 6.97 5.61
N ASN A 60 4.52 6.98 6.78
CA ASN A 60 3.95 5.78 7.38
C ASN A 60 2.42 5.84 7.39
N PRO A 61 1.73 4.75 6.99
CA PRO A 61 0.29 4.69 7.10
C PRO A 61 -0.17 4.79 8.54
N ARG A 62 -1.32 5.45 8.73
CA ARG A 62 -2.03 5.50 10.02
C ARG A 62 -2.68 4.15 10.32
N TRP A 63 -3.00 3.91 11.59
CA TRP A 63 -3.60 2.65 12.05
C TRP A 63 -4.81 2.20 11.21
N HIS A 64 -5.77 3.10 10.97
CA HIS A 64 -6.96 2.78 10.17
C HIS A 64 -6.64 2.47 8.70
N GLN A 65 -5.55 3.04 8.16
CA GLN A 65 -5.08 2.73 6.80
C GLN A 65 -4.50 1.31 6.75
N LEU A 66 -3.75 0.91 7.77
CA LEU A 66 -3.21 -0.45 7.87
C LEU A 66 -4.31 -1.49 8.02
N ILE A 67 -5.35 -1.20 8.81
CA ILE A 67 -6.53 -2.06 8.90
C ILE A 67 -7.20 -2.21 7.54
N GLY A 68 -7.37 -1.11 6.81
CA GLY A 68 -7.91 -1.14 5.45
C GLY A 68 -7.08 -2.03 4.52
N MET A 69 -5.75 -1.91 4.57
CA MET A 69 -4.83 -2.77 3.79
C MET A 69 -4.97 -4.25 4.18
N LEU A 70 -4.99 -4.55 5.48
CA LEU A 70 -5.15 -5.92 5.98
C LEU A 70 -6.48 -6.53 5.55
N ALA A 71 -7.57 -5.77 5.64
CA ALA A 71 -8.89 -6.23 5.23
C ALA A 71 -8.99 -6.48 3.71
N LEU A 72 -8.37 -5.61 2.90
CA LEU A 72 -8.26 -5.78 1.45
C LEU A 72 -7.48 -7.04 1.10
N LEU A 73 -6.31 -7.23 1.71
CA LEU A 73 -5.46 -8.40 1.48
C LEU A 73 -6.16 -9.69 1.91
N ASP A 74 -6.77 -9.73 3.10
CA ASP A 74 -7.50 -10.92 3.54
C ASP A 74 -8.65 -11.28 2.60
N SER A 75 -9.39 -10.28 2.10
CA SER A 75 -10.45 -10.50 1.12
C SER A 75 -9.89 -11.02 -0.20
N ALA A 76 -8.78 -10.45 -0.68
CA ALA A 76 -8.12 -10.89 -1.90
C ALA A 76 -7.61 -12.34 -1.78
N PHE A 77 -6.98 -12.70 -0.65
CA PHE A 77 -6.59 -14.08 -0.34
C PHE A 77 -7.77 -15.04 -0.12
N ASN A 78 -9.01 -14.54 -0.04
CA ASN A 78 -10.22 -15.35 -0.01
C ASN A 78 -11.01 -15.29 -1.33
N GLY A 79 -10.51 -14.57 -2.35
CA GLY A 79 -11.14 -14.49 -3.68
C GLY A 79 -12.40 -13.63 -3.63
N LYS A 80 -12.49 -12.76 -2.62
CA LYS A 80 -13.64 -11.91 -2.35
C LYS A 80 -13.32 -10.48 -2.74
N ASN A 81 -14.28 -9.87 -3.44
CA ASN A 81 -14.28 -8.42 -3.66
C ASN A 81 -14.73 -7.72 -2.38
N ILE A 82 -14.16 -6.55 -2.10
CA ILE A 82 -14.53 -5.72 -0.95
C ILE A 82 -14.78 -4.28 -1.41
N LEU A 83 -15.77 -3.65 -0.79
CA LEU A 83 -16.04 -2.23 -0.94
C LEU A 83 -15.54 -1.50 0.31
N LEU A 84 -14.59 -0.58 0.14
CA LEU A 84 -14.15 0.29 1.23
C LEU A 84 -15.08 1.50 1.35
N MET A 85 -16.01 1.46 2.31
CA MET A 85 -16.97 2.54 2.59
C MET A 85 -16.46 3.54 3.64
N ASP A 86 -15.16 3.84 3.59
CA ASP A 86 -14.52 4.78 4.51
C ASP A 86 -14.92 6.23 4.21
N GLU A 87 -14.94 7.07 5.25
CA GLU A 87 -15.17 8.51 5.09
C GLU A 87 -14.19 9.14 4.09
N VAL A 88 -14.64 10.23 3.45
CA VAL A 88 -13.78 11.04 2.58
C VAL A 88 -12.67 11.66 3.44
N GLY A 89 -11.43 11.64 2.94
CA GLY A 89 -10.28 12.22 3.64
C GLY A 89 -9.48 11.26 4.53
N LEU A 90 -9.89 10.00 4.70
CA LEU A 90 -9.14 9.01 5.50
C LEU A 90 -7.86 8.47 4.84
N GLY A 91 -7.56 8.91 3.61
CA GLY A 91 -6.34 8.56 2.87
C GLY A 91 -6.42 7.20 2.15
N LYS A 92 -7.56 6.92 1.51
CA LYS A 92 -7.76 5.75 0.66
C LYS A 92 -6.67 5.56 -0.40
N THR A 93 -6.12 6.64 -0.95
CA THR A 93 -5.00 6.57 -1.90
C THR A 93 -3.77 5.88 -1.32
N MET A 94 -3.44 6.16 -0.06
CA MET A 94 -2.32 5.50 0.64
C MET A 94 -2.64 4.03 0.91
N GLN A 95 -3.89 3.70 1.28
CA GLN A 95 -4.33 2.30 1.42
C GLN A 95 -4.13 1.52 0.11
N VAL A 96 -4.60 2.07 -1.02
CA VAL A 96 -4.48 1.42 -2.34
C VAL A 96 -3.01 1.25 -2.75
N ALA A 97 -2.20 2.30 -2.63
CA ALA A 97 -0.76 2.23 -2.92
C ALA A 97 -0.06 1.20 -2.02
N GLY A 98 -0.41 1.16 -0.74
CA GLY A 98 0.13 0.20 0.22
C GLY A 98 -0.26 -1.23 -0.08
N VAL A 99 -1.50 -1.49 -0.53
CA VAL A 99 -1.91 -2.83 -0.96
C VAL A 99 -1.12 -3.29 -2.18
N VAL A 100 -0.95 -2.44 -3.21
CA VAL A 100 -0.13 -2.80 -4.39
C VAL A 100 1.31 -3.13 -3.97
N ALA A 101 1.88 -2.33 -3.07
CA ALA A 101 3.22 -2.57 -2.53
C ALA A 101 3.31 -3.88 -1.72
N LEU A 102 2.32 -4.16 -0.87
CA LEU A 102 2.26 -5.38 -0.06
C LEU A 102 2.03 -6.63 -0.92
N VAL A 103 1.20 -6.57 -1.96
CA VAL A 103 1.01 -7.67 -2.92
C VAL A 103 2.34 -8.03 -3.61
N THR A 104 3.11 -7.02 -4.01
CA THR A 104 4.43 -7.19 -4.62
C THR A 104 5.42 -7.81 -3.63
N TYR A 105 5.47 -7.27 -2.41
CA TYR A 105 6.29 -7.81 -1.32
C TYR A 105 5.93 -9.27 -0.99
N PHE A 106 4.64 -9.60 -0.89
CA PHE A 106 4.17 -10.96 -0.56
C PHE A 106 4.55 -11.95 -1.65
N ARG A 107 4.44 -11.56 -2.92
CA ARG A 107 4.86 -12.36 -4.06
C ARG A 107 6.35 -12.70 -3.98
N GLU A 108 7.17 -11.69 -3.73
CA GLU A 108 8.63 -11.83 -3.63
C GLU A 108 9.04 -12.67 -2.41
N PHE A 109 8.41 -12.41 -1.27
CA PHE A 109 8.60 -13.18 -0.05
C PHE A 109 8.23 -14.66 -0.27
N TYR A 110 7.12 -14.95 -0.96
CA TYR A 110 6.74 -16.32 -1.30
C TYR A 110 7.69 -16.95 -2.33
N ALA A 111 8.16 -16.19 -3.32
CA ALA A 111 9.12 -16.69 -4.30
C ALA A 111 10.40 -17.20 -3.61
N GLU A 112 10.87 -16.48 -2.58
CA GLU A 112 12.05 -16.83 -1.78
C GLU A 112 11.78 -17.89 -0.71
N LYS A 113 10.73 -17.73 0.11
CA LYS A 113 10.47 -18.53 1.31
C LYS A 113 9.47 -19.67 1.11
N LYS A 114 8.77 -19.71 -0.03
CA LYS A 114 7.66 -20.64 -0.34
C LYS A 114 6.49 -20.58 0.66
N ASP A 115 6.32 -19.44 1.30
CA ASP A 115 5.25 -19.15 2.25
C ASP A 115 4.98 -17.64 2.28
N PHE A 116 3.83 -17.21 2.79
CA PHE A 116 3.49 -15.79 2.97
C PHE A 116 3.82 -15.30 4.39
N PRO A 117 4.08 -14.00 4.58
CA PRO A 117 4.44 -13.46 5.88
C PRO A 117 3.19 -13.20 6.77
N GLY A 118 3.44 -12.96 8.05
CA GLY A 118 2.42 -12.52 9.01
C GLY A 118 1.23 -13.48 9.15
N ALA A 119 0.02 -12.93 9.18
CA ALA A 119 -1.23 -13.68 9.32
C ALA A 119 -1.59 -14.51 8.07
N PHE A 120 -0.80 -14.38 6.99
CA PHE A 120 -1.02 -15.10 5.73
C PHE A 120 -0.21 -16.38 5.61
N LYS A 121 0.63 -16.68 6.61
CA LYS A 121 1.43 -17.91 6.67
C LYS A 121 0.56 -19.16 6.46
N GLY A 122 1.04 -20.08 5.63
CA GLY A 122 0.37 -21.33 5.27
C GLY A 122 -0.81 -21.18 4.30
N ARG A 123 -1.18 -19.95 3.91
CA ARG A 123 -2.22 -19.71 2.90
C ARG A 123 -1.66 -19.85 1.50
N LYS A 124 -2.57 -19.97 0.54
CA LYS A 124 -2.28 -19.96 -0.90
C LYS A 124 -3.11 -18.88 -1.57
N TRP A 125 -2.54 -18.24 -2.58
CA TRP A 125 -3.29 -17.39 -3.49
C TRP A 125 -4.17 -18.23 -4.42
N HIS A 126 -5.26 -17.65 -4.93
CA HIS A 126 -6.18 -18.32 -5.86
C HIS A 126 -5.50 -18.52 -7.21
N GLY A 127 -4.82 -19.65 -7.36
CA GLY A 127 -4.05 -20.01 -8.54
C GLY A 127 -3.42 -21.38 -8.38
N VAL A 128 -2.85 -21.89 -9.48
CA VAL A 128 -2.25 -23.24 -9.51
C VAL A 128 -0.98 -23.30 -8.66
N ASP A 129 -0.17 -22.25 -8.68
CA ASP A 129 1.15 -22.22 -8.04
C ASP A 129 1.12 -21.79 -6.57
N GLY A 130 -0.05 -21.39 -6.06
CA GLY A 130 -0.24 -20.90 -4.70
C GLY A 130 0.39 -19.52 -4.39
N ASN A 131 1.21 -18.96 -5.30
CA ASN A 131 1.74 -17.60 -5.22
C ASN A 131 0.82 -16.58 -5.93
N ILE A 132 0.97 -15.31 -5.56
CA ILE A 132 0.40 -14.16 -6.26
C ILE A 132 1.03 -14.08 -7.67
N PRO A 133 0.24 -13.93 -8.75
CA PRO A 133 0.78 -13.84 -10.10
C PRO A 133 1.51 -12.50 -10.34
N ASP A 134 2.58 -12.54 -11.13
CA ASP A 134 3.30 -11.34 -11.56
C ASP A 134 2.57 -10.65 -12.72
N LEU A 135 1.54 -9.87 -12.37
CA LEU A 135 0.73 -9.12 -13.30
C LEU A 135 0.64 -7.65 -12.87
N ALA A 136 0.40 -6.77 -13.85
CA ALA A 136 0.20 -5.36 -13.59
C ALA A 136 -1.06 -5.11 -12.74
N SER A 137 -0.97 -4.15 -11.82
CA SER A 137 -2.13 -3.63 -11.08
C SER A 137 -2.82 -2.53 -11.90
N ILE A 138 -4.15 -2.65 -12.07
CA ILE A 138 -4.96 -1.64 -12.76
C ILE A 138 -5.75 -0.85 -11.73
N ILE A 139 -5.59 0.47 -11.73
CA ILE A 139 -6.35 1.38 -10.88
C ILE A 139 -7.14 2.33 -11.77
N VAL A 140 -8.47 2.32 -11.62
CA VAL A 140 -9.38 3.20 -12.35
C VAL A 140 -9.79 4.35 -11.44
N VAL A 141 -9.54 5.58 -11.89
CA VAL A 141 -9.93 6.81 -11.19
C VAL A 141 -10.67 7.76 -12.13
N PRO A 142 -11.56 8.63 -11.61
CA PRO A 142 -12.13 9.72 -12.41
C PRO A 142 -11.03 10.56 -13.07
N LYS A 143 -11.25 11.02 -14.31
CA LYS A 143 -10.27 11.80 -15.08
C LYS A 143 -9.75 13.03 -14.32
N SER A 144 -10.62 13.71 -13.58
CA SER A 144 -10.27 14.87 -12.76
C SER A 144 -9.35 14.52 -11.58
N LEU A 145 -9.43 13.31 -11.06
CA LEU A 145 -8.62 12.84 -9.92
C LEU A 145 -7.23 12.35 -10.36
N HIS A 146 -7.06 12.01 -11.64
CA HIS A 146 -5.82 11.44 -12.15
C HIS A 146 -4.56 12.23 -11.77
N PRO A 147 -4.46 13.56 -12.00
CA PRO A 147 -3.25 14.30 -11.65
C PRO A 147 -2.92 14.25 -10.15
N GLN A 148 -3.95 14.32 -9.30
CA GLN A 148 -3.79 14.21 -7.86
C GLN A 148 -3.35 12.80 -7.46
N PHE A 149 -3.98 11.77 -8.02
CA PHE A 149 -3.67 10.38 -7.73
C PHE A 149 -2.23 10.03 -8.11
N THR A 150 -1.79 10.40 -9.32
CA THR A 150 -0.40 10.18 -9.77
C THR A 150 0.60 10.92 -8.89
N ARG A 151 0.28 12.15 -8.44
CA ARG A 151 1.15 12.89 -7.51
C ARG A 151 1.28 12.17 -6.17
N GLU A 152 0.18 11.69 -5.60
CA GLU A 152 0.22 10.94 -4.34
C GLU A 152 1.01 9.63 -4.47
N LEU A 153 0.85 8.88 -5.59
CA LEU A 153 1.68 7.69 -5.83
C LEU A 153 3.17 8.03 -5.83
N ARG A 154 3.58 9.13 -6.47
CA ARG A 154 4.99 9.56 -6.48
C ARG A 154 5.48 10.11 -5.14
N ARG A 155 4.57 10.56 -4.27
CA ARG A 155 4.90 10.94 -2.89
C ARG A 155 5.14 9.70 -2.03
N TYR A 156 4.32 8.67 -2.18
CA TYR A 156 4.38 7.48 -1.33
C TYR A 156 5.39 6.45 -1.80
N LEU A 157 5.40 6.10 -3.09
CA LEU A 157 6.23 5.04 -3.63
C LEU A 157 7.65 5.51 -3.89
N ALA A 158 8.60 4.67 -3.51
CA ALA A 158 10.01 4.84 -3.82
C ALA A 158 10.20 4.94 -5.35
N PRO A 159 11.05 5.86 -5.85
CA PRO A 159 11.39 5.88 -7.26
C PRO A 159 11.90 4.51 -7.72
N GLN A 160 11.55 4.11 -8.95
CA GLN A 160 11.98 2.85 -9.57
C GLN A 160 11.47 1.56 -8.90
N SER A 161 10.65 1.63 -7.85
CA SER A 161 10.00 0.43 -7.28
C SER A 161 8.78 0.00 -8.09
N PHE A 162 8.13 0.95 -8.78
CA PHE A 162 6.98 0.71 -9.64
C PHE A 162 7.01 1.63 -10.86
N ASP A 163 6.63 1.09 -12.02
CA ASP A 163 6.30 1.89 -13.20
C ASP A 163 4.85 2.36 -13.16
N ILE A 164 4.64 3.67 -13.26
CA ILE A 164 3.30 4.28 -13.26
C ILE A 164 2.95 4.68 -14.69
N LEU A 165 2.04 3.92 -15.31
CA LEU A 165 1.62 4.09 -16.71
C LEU A 165 0.21 4.69 -16.79
N PRO A 166 0.06 6.01 -16.98
CA PRO A 166 -1.25 6.65 -17.07
C PRO A 166 -1.90 6.39 -18.44
N TYR A 167 -3.17 6.00 -18.45
CA TYR A 167 -4.00 5.93 -19.65
C TYR A 167 -5.17 6.91 -19.56
N LEU A 168 -5.16 7.95 -20.40
CA LEU A 168 -6.12 9.08 -20.31
C LEU A 168 -7.18 9.09 -21.40
N GLY A 169 -7.16 8.10 -22.31
CA GLY A 169 -7.88 8.17 -23.58
C GLY A 169 -7.31 9.29 -24.48
N ARG A 170 -7.65 9.27 -25.76
CA ARG A 170 -7.46 10.44 -26.63
C ARG A 170 -8.53 11.48 -26.35
#